data_AF-A0A7V2UKI0-F1
#
_entry.id   AF-A0A7V2UKI0-F1
#
_cell.length_a   1.000
_cell.length_b   1.000
_cell.length_c   1.000
_cell.angle_alpha   90.00
_cell.angle_beta   90.00
_cell.angle_gamma   90.00
#
_symmetry.space_group_name_H-M   'P 1'
#
loop_
_entity.id
_entity.type
_entity.pdbx_description
1 polymer ?
#
loop_
_entity_poly.entity_id
_entity_poly.type
_entity_poly.pdbx_seq_one_letter_code
_entity_poly.pdbx_strand_id
1 'polypeptide(L)'
;MNLNQLKISVRLVGAFIVVAMVGAALGLFAIFNMRTLNDADTDLYERETVGLALVKEANVQRYAAVVGLRDAVLATSAESRAAAIKRIEAGRAKSLELMAQARQKADDAESQAAYAKVDEAWKADQNALDEVLKLLAASEPMQDSPVLQHLRDVVAPPSIKVGMMMTELTQSQERRAQQVSDANTALYENSRNVMLALIVVGVVVGVGLGVVISRSVTRPLAVAVDSAERISKGDLMQPLQAQGKDETAVLLRALESMRGQLVEVVGRIRQGSQSVSLASAEIAQGNQ
;
A
#
# COMPACT_ATOMS: atom_id res chain seq x y z
N MET A 1 -32.12 -6.42 17.85
CA MET A 1 -32.19 -5.57 19.06
C MET A 1 -32.96 -4.31 18.71
N ASN A 2 -34.05 -3.98 19.40
CA ASN A 2 -34.92 -2.87 19.03
C ASN A 2 -34.21 -1.54 19.37
N LEU A 3 -33.67 -0.84 18.36
CA LEU A 3 -32.84 0.37 18.54
C LEU A 3 -33.55 1.47 19.35
N ASN A 4 -34.89 1.50 19.33
CA ASN A 4 -35.75 2.45 20.03
C ASN A 4 -35.70 2.36 21.57
N GLN A 5 -34.91 1.43 22.12
CA GLN A 5 -34.68 1.29 23.57
C GLN A 5 -33.46 2.08 24.08
N LEU A 6 -32.56 2.52 23.20
CA LEU A 6 -31.36 3.28 23.56
C LEU A 6 -31.59 4.77 23.40
N LYS A 7 -30.95 5.63 24.21
CA LYS A 7 -30.96 7.09 24.01
C LYS A 7 -30.44 7.46 22.61
N ILE A 8 -30.96 8.53 22.01
CA ILE A 8 -30.55 9.04 20.69
C ILE A 8 -29.05 9.35 20.68
N SER A 9 -28.56 9.98 21.75
CA SER A 9 -27.13 10.32 21.91
C SER A 9 -26.23 9.07 21.85
N VAL A 10 -26.64 7.98 22.50
CA VAL A 10 -25.90 6.71 22.50
C VAL A 10 -25.87 6.08 21.11
N ARG A 11 -26.98 6.14 20.36
CA ARG A 11 -27.02 5.63 18.98
C ARG A 11 -26.15 6.43 18.04
N LEU A 12 -26.21 7.76 18.12
CA LEU A 12 -25.41 8.66 17.30
C LEU A 12 -23.92 8.47 17.57
N VAL A 13 -23.51 8.55 18.84
CA VAL A 13 -22.11 8.35 19.24
C VAL A 13 -21.65 6.94 18.86
N GLY A 14 -22.47 5.92 19.08
CA GLY A 14 -22.17 4.54 18.68
C GLY A 14 -21.92 4.40 17.17
N ALA A 15 -22.76 5.00 16.33
CA ALA A 15 -22.56 4.98 14.88
C ALA A 15 -21.32 5.75 14.44
N PHE A 16 -21.06 6.93 15.03
CA PHE A 16 -19.84 7.67 14.76
C PHE A 16 -18.58 6.88 15.16
N ILE A 17 -18.60 6.20 16.32
CA ILE A 17 -17.52 5.31 16.74
C ILE A 17 -17.32 4.18 15.75
N VAL A 18 -18.40 3.53 15.28
CA VAL A 18 -18.29 2.45 14.28
C VAL A 18 -17.67 2.96 12.98
N VAL A 19 -18.12 4.11 12.46
CA VAL A 19 -17.57 4.71 11.24
C VAL A 19 -16.10 5.11 11.45
N ALA A 20 -15.75 5.71 12.58
CA ALA A 20 -14.39 6.07 12.92
C ALA A 20 -13.47 4.84 13.04
N MET A 21 -13.95 3.75 13.66
CA MET A 21 -13.23 2.49 13.76
C MET A 21 -12.99 1.84 12.40
N VAL A 22 -13.98 1.88 11.51
CA VAL A 22 -13.81 1.42 10.12
C VAL A 22 -12.75 2.26 9.41
N GLY A 23 -12.81 3.59 9.53
CA GLY A 23 -11.80 4.49 8.97
C GLY A 23 -10.40 4.23 9.52
N ALA A 24 -10.26 4.02 10.83
CA ALA A 24 -9.00 3.68 11.47
C ALA A 24 -8.46 2.32 11.00
N ALA A 25 -9.31 1.30 10.89
CA ALA A 25 -8.93 -0.02 10.39
C ALA A 25 -8.46 0.06 8.92
N LEU A 26 -9.16 0.82 8.07
CA LEU A 26 -8.76 1.10 6.69
C LEU A 26 -7.40 1.79 6.63
N GLY A 27 -7.19 2.83 7.44
CA GLY A 27 -5.93 3.57 7.50
C GLY A 27 -4.76 2.71 7.97
N LEU A 28 -4.95 1.90 9.02
CA LEU A 28 -3.93 0.96 9.50
C LEU A 28 -3.59 -0.10 8.46
N PHE A 29 -4.61 -0.68 7.81
CA PHE A 29 -4.41 -1.63 6.72
C PHE A 29 -3.62 -1.00 5.56
N ALA A 30 -3.99 0.23 5.16
CA ALA A 30 -3.29 0.98 4.12
C ALA A 30 -1.80 1.18 4.45
N ILE A 31 -1.50 1.62 5.67
CA ILE A 31 -0.12 1.87 6.12
C ILE A 31 0.69 0.57 6.13
N PHE A 32 0.14 -0.51 6.68
CA PHE A 32 0.81 -1.81 6.71
C PHE A 32 1.11 -2.33 5.31
N ASN A 33 0.13 -2.19 4.40
CA ASN A 33 0.27 -2.62 3.03
C ASN A 33 1.31 -1.79 2.26
N MET A 34 1.25 -0.46 2.41
CA MET A 34 2.20 0.44 1.75
C MET A 34 3.63 0.21 2.25
N ARG A 35 3.81 -0.14 3.53
CA ARG A 35 5.11 -0.57 4.05
C ARG A 35 5.60 -1.85 3.39
N THR A 36 4.72 -2.85 3.25
CA THR A 36 5.07 -4.13 2.60
C THR A 36 5.49 -3.90 1.14
N LEU A 37 4.76 -3.06 0.40
CA LEU A 37 5.11 -2.68 -0.97
C LEU A 37 6.44 -1.92 -1.03
N ASN A 38 6.66 -0.97 -0.12
CA ASN A 38 7.90 -0.21 -0.04
C ASN A 38 9.12 -1.10 0.26
N ASP A 39 8.96 -2.05 1.19
CA ASP A 39 10.03 -3.00 1.54
C ASP A 39 10.34 -3.92 0.35
N ALA A 40 9.32 -4.39 -0.39
CA ALA A 40 9.50 -5.21 -1.58
C ALA A 40 10.14 -4.45 -2.76
N ASP A 41 9.85 -3.15 -2.91
CA ASP A 41 10.48 -2.28 -3.91
C ASP A 41 11.93 -1.95 -3.54
N THR A 42 12.20 -1.72 -2.26
CA THR A 42 13.56 -1.55 -1.73
C THR A 42 14.40 -2.80 -1.99
N ASP A 43 13.82 -3.99 -1.78
CA ASP A 43 14.51 -5.26 -2.06
C ASP A 43 14.85 -5.41 -3.54
N LEU A 44 13.89 -5.13 -4.43
CA LEU A 44 14.10 -5.12 -5.88
C LEU A 44 15.24 -4.18 -6.27
N TYR A 45 15.26 -2.96 -5.72
CA TYR A 45 16.31 -2.00 -6.03
C TYR A 45 17.68 -2.44 -5.48
N GLU A 46 17.79 -2.63 -4.16
CA GLU A 46 19.07 -2.83 -3.49
C GLU A 46 19.72 -4.18 -3.77
N ARG A 47 18.92 -5.24 -3.98
CA ARG A 47 19.42 -6.59 -4.27
C ARG A 47 19.57 -6.82 -5.76
N GLU A 48 18.50 -6.66 -6.51
CA GLU A 48 18.50 -7.05 -7.93
C GLU A 48 19.18 -6.01 -8.82
N THR A 49 18.79 -4.73 -8.72
CA THR A 49 19.28 -3.72 -9.68
C THR A 49 20.68 -3.21 -9.36
N VAL A 50 21.01 -2.98 -8.08
CA VAL A 50 22.36 -2.56 -7.68
C VAL A 50 23.36 -3.69 -7.91
N GLY A 51 23.01 -4.94 -7.56
CA GLY A 51 23.83 -6.12 -7.88
C GLY A 51 24.10 -6.22 -9.38
N LEU A 52 23.06 -6.12 -10.20
CA LEU A 52 23.18 -6.10 -11.67
C LEU A 52 24.11 -4.98 -12.18
N ALA A 53 23.96 -3.76 -11.68
CA ALA A 53 24.79 -2.62 -12.08
C ALA A 53 26.28 -2.85 -11.74
N LEU A 54 26.56 -3.39 -10.56
CA LEU A 54 27.92 -3.75 -10.14
C LEU A 54 28.51 -4.84 -11.05
N VAL A 55 27.73 -5.85 -11.44
CA VAL A 55 28.18 -6.89 -12.38
C VAL A 55 28.49 -6.32 -13.77
N LYS A 56 27.63 -5.41 -14.27
CA LYS A 56 27.86 -4.74 -15.54
C LYS A 56 29.13 -3.88 -15.52
N GLU A 57 29.31 -3.08 -14.47
CA GLU A 57 30.51 -2.25 -14.31
C GLU A 57 31.78 -3.10 -14.16
N ALA A 58 31.72 -4.19 -13.38
CA ALA A 58 32.82 -5.14 -13.29
C ALA A 58 33.22 -5.71 -14.66
N ASN A 59 32.25 -5.98 -15.54
CA ASN A 59 32.51 -6.45 -16.90
C ASN A 59 33.16 -5.36 -17.76
N VAL A 60 32.78 -4.09 -17.59
CA VAL A 60 33.44 -2.93 -18.22
C VAL A 60 34.90 -2.83 -17.79
N GLN A 61 35.18 -2.94 -16.49
CA GLN A 61 36.54 -2.91 -15.95
C GLN A 61 37.39 -4.09 -16.44
N ARG A 62 36.79 -5.27 -16.60
CA ARG A 62 37.43 -6.43 -17.24
C ARG A 62 37.74 -6.14 -18.71
N TYR A 63 36.82 -5.57 -19.48
CA TYR A 63 37.10 -5.19 -20.87
C TYR A 63 38.20 -4.14 -20.97
N ALA A 64 38.28 -3.19 -20.03
CA ALA A 64 39.39 -2.24 -19.96
C ALA A 64 40.74 -2.96 -19.77
N ALA A 65 40.79 -4.04 -18.98
CA ALA A 65 41.98 -4.88 -18.86
C ALA A 65 42.31 -5.64 -20.15
N VAL A 66 41.31 -6.16 -20.87
CA VAL A 66 41.52 -6.80 -22.19
C VAL A 66 42.07 -5.79 -23.20
N VAL A 67 41.56 -4.56 -23.22
CA VAL A 67 42.10 -3.48 -24.04
C VAL A 67 43.52 -3.11 -23.61
N GLY A 68 43.79 -3.05 -22.30
CA GLY A 68 45.13 -2.83 -21.76
C GLY A 68 46.12 -3.90 -22.21
N LEU A 69 45.70 -5.17 -22.28
CA LEU A 69 46.55 -6.25 -22.80
C LEU A 69 46.90 -6.04 -24.27
N ARG A 70 45.91 -5.68 -25.10
CA ARG A 70 46.16 -5.31 -26.50
C ARG A 70 47.14 -4.15 -26.60
N ASP A 71 46.96 -3.11 -25.80
CA ASP A 71 47.84 -1.94 -25.79
C ASP A 71 49.27 -2.31 -25.34
N ALA A 72 49.44 -3.22 -24.37
CA ALA A 72 50.75 -3.69 -23.91
C ALA A 72 51.50 -4.46 -25.00
N VAL A 73 50.78 -5.24 -25.80
CA VAL A 73 51.31 -6.00 -26.93
C VAL A 73 51.71 -5.08 -28.08
N LEU A 74 50.91 -4.05 -28.36
CA LEU A 74 51.14 -3.08 -29.43
C LEU A 74 52.05 -1.91 -29.03
N ALA A 75 52.47 -1.84 -27.77
CA ALA A 75 53.32 -0.79 -27.26
C ALA A 75 54.63 -0.71 -28.04
N THR A 76 55.04 0.51 -28.39
CA THR A 76 56.28 0.80 -29.13
C THR A 76 57.41 1.27 -28.21
N SER A 77 57.15 1.37 -26.89
CA SER A 77 58.12 1.75 -25.88
C SER A 77 57.90 0.99 -24.57
N ALA A 78 58.96 0.81 -23.78
CA ALA A 78 58.86 0.18 -22.46
C ALA A 78 57.94 0.96 -21.51
N GLU A 79 57.94 2.29 -21.58
CA GLU A 79 57.08 3.16 -20.77
C GLU A 79 55.59 2.95 -21.09
N SER A 80 55.22 2.97 -22.38
CA SER A 80 53.83 2.76 -22.80
C SER A 80 53.34 1.35 -22.47
N ARG A 81 54.21 0.34 -22.59
CA ARG A 81 53.92 -1.04 -22.17
C ARG A 81 53.69 -1.14 -20.67
N ALA A 82 54.57 -0.54 -19.86
CA ALA A 82 54.41 -0.55 -18.40
C ALA A 82 53.12 0.15 -17.95
N ALA A 83 52.77 1.27 -18.59
CA ALA A 83 51.50 1.96 -18.33
C ALA A 83 50.28 1.11 -18.72
N ALA A 84 50.36 0.35 -19.81
CA ALA A 84 49.32 -0.59 -20.20
C ALA A 84 49.17 -1.74 -19.20
N ILE A 85 50.27 -2.34 -18.73
CA ILE A 85 50.27 -3.39 -17.70
C ILE A 85 49.60 -2.92 -16.41
N LYS A 86 49.92 -1.71 -15.93
CA LYS A 86 49.26 -1.13 -14.75
C LYS A 86 47.73 -1.00 -14.93
N ARG A 87 47.26 -0.66 -16.14
CA ARG A 87 45.82 -0.59 -16.45
C ARG A 87 45.16 -1.96 -16.42
N ILE A 88 45.86 -3.02 -16.86
CA ILE A 88 45.39 -4.40 -16.77
C ILE A 88 45.16 -4.79 -15.31
N GLU A 89 46.18 -4.58 -14.47
CA GLU A 89 46.13 -4.90 -13.03
C GLU A 89 45.00 -4.14 -12.33
N ALA A 90 44.90 -2.83 -12.57
CA ALA A 90 43.85 -1.99 -11.98
C ALA A 90 42.44 -2.41 -12.41
N GLY A 91 42.21 -2.65 -13.71
CA GLY A 91 40.92 -3.07 -14.24
C GLY A 91 40.49 -4.43 -13.69
N ARG A 92 41.41 -5.39 -13.57
CA ARG A 92 41.13 -6.71 -12.98
C ARG A 92 40.83 -6.63 -11.50
N ALA A 93 41.64 -5.88 -10.73
CA ALA A 93 41.41 -5.69 -9.31
C ALA A 93 40.04 -5.05 -9.06
N LYS A 94 39.69 -4.01 -9.84
CA LYS A 94 38.39 -3.35 -9.71
C LYS A 94 37.23 -4.26 -10.12
N SER A 95 37.39 -5.06 -11.18
CA SER A 95 36.38 -6.04 -11.60
C SER A 95 36.08 -7.06 -10.49
N LEU A 96 37.13 -7.61 -9.84
CA LEU A 96 36.98 -8.54 -8.73
C LEU A 96 36.33 -7.89 -7.49
N GLU A 97 36.72 -6.66 -7.16
CA GLU A 97 36.12 -5.90 -6.06
C GLU A 97 34.61 -5.72 -6.27
N LEU A 98 34.21 -5.31 -7.47
CA LEU A 98 32.81 -5.10 -7.83
C LEU A 98 32.02 -6.42 -7.88
N MET A 99 32.64 -7.51 -8.37
CA MET A 99 32.06 -8.86 -8.29
C MET A 99 31.79 -9.28 -6.84
N ALA A 100 32.73 -9.02 -5.92
CA ALA A 100 32.55 -9.34 -4.51
C ALA A 100 31.41 -8.54 -3.87
N GLN A 101 31.31 -7.24 -4.16
CA GLN A 101 30.21 -6.39 -3.70
C GLN A 101 28.86 -6.84 -4.25
N ALA A 102 28.80 -7.21 -5.54
CA ALA A 102 27.59 -7.72 -6.17
C ALA A 102 27.14 -9.05 -5.53
N ARG A 103 28.09 -9.94 -5.26
CA ARG A 103 27.81 -11.26 -4.64
C ARG A 103 27.25 -11.15 -3.22
N GLN A 104 27.66 -10.14 -2.44
CA GLN A 104 27.12 -9.90 -1.10
C GLN A 104 25.64 -9.52 -1.11
N LYS A 105 25.13 -9.05 -2.24
CA LYS A 105 23.72 -8.68 -2.43
C LYS A 105 22.85 -9.83 -2.90
N ALA A 106 23.46 -10.93 -3.38
CA ALA A 106 22.77 -12.11 -3.82
C ALA A 106 22.55 -13.09 -2.66
N ASP A 107 21.29 -13.41 -2.38
CA ASP A 107 20.87 -14.25 -1.25
C ASP A 107 20.32 -15.62 -1.66
N ASP A 108 20.22 -15.89 -2.95
CA ASP A 108 19.66 -17.14 -3.49
C ASP A 108 20.74 -18.10 -4.03
N ALA A 109 20.42 -19.39 -3.99
CA ALA A 109 21.34 -20.45 -4.39
C ALA A 109 21.69 -20.43 -5.89
N GLU A 110 20.77 -19.96 -6.74
CA GLU A 110 20.95 -19.91 -8.20
C GLU A 110 21.99 -18.84 -8.56
N SER A 111 21.85 -17.64 -8.01
CA SER A 111 22.83 -16.56 -8.15
C SER A 111 24.20 -16.98 -7.62
N GLN A 112 24.27 -17.61 -6.45
CA GLN A 112 25.55 -18.06 -5.89
C GLN A 112 26.25 -19.10 -6.78
N ALA A 113 25.49 -20.01 -7.39
CA ALA A 113 26.02 -20.96 -8.37
C ALA A 113 26.50 -20.25 -9.65
N ALA A 114 25.78 -19.22 -10.12
CA ALA A 114 26.19 -18.43 -11.27
C ALA A 114 27.49 -17.65 -11.01
N TYR A 115 27.66 -17.04 -9.83
CA TYR A 115 28.94 -16.44 -9.44
C TYR A 115 30.08 -17.46 -9.39
N ALA A 116 29.83 -18.69 -8.90
CA ALA A 116 30.86 -19.73 -8.86
C ALA A 116 31.37 -20.12 -10.27
N LYS A 117 30.48 -20.14 -11.27
CA LYS A 117 30.88 -20.36 -12.68
C LYS A 117 31.76 -19.22 -13.21
N VAL A 118 31.47 -17.97 -12.82
CA VAL A 118 32.31 -16.81 -13.16
C VAL A 118 33.68 -16.96 -12.51
N ASP A 119 33.75 -17.35 -11.23
CA ASP A 119 35.01 -17.55 -10.49
C ASP A 119 35.91 -18.62 -11.16
N GLU A 120 35.31 -19.73 -11.59
CA GLU A 120 36.02 -20.80 -12.28
C GLU A 120 36.60 -20.31 -13.61
N ALA A 121 35.78 -19.62 -14.42
CA ALA A 121 36.25 -19.02 -15.67
C ALA A 121 37.34 -17.97 -15.42
N TRP A 122 37.20 -17.18 -14.35
CA TRP A 122 38.16 -16.14 -13.98
C TRP A 122 39.51 -16.72 -13.58
N LYS A 123 39.55 -17.83 -12.85
CA LYS A 123 40.79 -18.54 -12.52
C LYS A 123 41.56 -18.97 -13.76
N ALA A 124 40.87 -19.53 -14.76
CA ALA A 124 41.49 -19.92 -16.02
C ALA A 124 42.05 -18.70 -16.79
N ASP A 125 41.30 -17.60 -16.81
CA ASP A 125 41.73 -16.34 -17.45
C ASP A 125 42.91 -15.68 -16.71
N GLN A 126 42.95 -15.73 -15.37
CA GLN A 126 44.10 -15.26 -14.59
C GLN A 126 45.37 -16.02 -14.92
N ASN A 127 45.32 -17.36 -14.90
CA ASN A 127 46.48 -18.18 -15.20
C ASN A 127 47.03 -17.89 -16.60
N ALA A 128 46.15 -17.81 -17.61
CA ALA A 128 46.55 -17.51 -18.98
C ALA A 128 47.12 -16.09 -19.13
N LEU A 129 46.56 -15.09 -18.43
CA LEU A 129 47.08 -13.74 -18.44
C LEU A 129 48.46 -13.66 -17.77
N ASP A 130 48.64 -14.30 -16.62
CA ASP A 130 49.91 -14.28 -15.89
C ASP A 130 51.05 -14.87 -16.72
N GLU A 131 50.77 -15.92 -17.50
CA GLU A 131 51.70 -16.49 -18.47
C GLU A 131 52.09 -15.48 -19.56
N VAL A 132 51.12 -14.82 -20.18
CA VAL A 132 51.42 -13.87 -21.27
C VAL A 132 52.09 -12.58 -20.76
N LEU A 133 51.77 -12.12 -19.55
CA LEU A 133 52.44 -10.97 -18.94
C LEU A 133 53.92 -11.26 -18.65
N LYS A 134 54.26 -12.48 -18.22
CA LYS A 134 55.66 -12.92 -18.08
C LYS A 134 56.39 -12.94 -19.42
N LEU A 135 55.74 -13.43 -20.48
CA LEU A 135 56.30 -13.41 -21.83
C LEU A 135 56.51 -11.97 -22.34
N LEU A 136 55.55 -11.08 -22.11
CA LEU A 136 55.63 -9.68 -22.49
C LEU A 136 56.77 -8.94 -21.77
N ALA A 137 56.99 -9.23 -20.48
CA ALA A 137 58.07 -8.65 -19.70
C ALA A 137 59.46 -9.09 -20.18
N ALA A 138 59.58 -10.30 -20.73
CA ALA A 138 60.83 -10.84 -21.26
C ALA A 138 61.10 -10.47 -22.74
N SER A 139 60.16 -9.79 -23.41
CA SER A 139 60.21 -9.50 -24.86
C SER A 139 60.47 -8.02 -25.14
N GLU A 140 61.20 -7.70 -26.22
CA GLU A 140 61.36 -6.32 -26.69
C GLU A 140 60.10 -5.78 -27.40
N PRO A 141 59.84 -4.46 -27.41
CA PRO A 141 58.74 -3.87 -28.16
C PRO A 141 58.99 -3.80 -29.68
N MET A 142 58.48 -4.74 -30.47
CA MET A 142 58.13 -4.65 -31.91
C MET A 142 57.68 -6.03 -32.47
N GLN A 143 57.04 -6.02 -33.65
CA GLN A 143 56.13 -7.06 -34.20
C GLN A 143 56.75 -8.39 -34.64
N ASP A 144 55.88 -9.41 -34.67
CA ASP A 144 56.07 -10.85 -34.85
C ASP A 144 56.70 -11.60 -33.67
N SER A 145 55.81 -11.99 -32.74
CA SER A 145 56.19 -12.72 -31.54
C SER A 145 55.25 -13.90 -31.32
N PRO A 146 55.76 -15.06 -30.86
CA PRO A 146 54.98 -16.16 -30.27
C PRO A 146 53.89 -15.70 -29.29
N VAL A 147 54.03 -14.49 -28.72
CA VAL A 147 53.02 -13.80 -27.91
C VAL A 147 51.68 -13.65 -28.64
N LEU A 148 51.63 -13.29 -29.94
CA LEU A 148 50.35 -13.12 -30.66
C LEU A 148 49.60 -14.45 -30.82
N GLN A 149 50.34 -15.53 -31.10
CA GLN A 149 49.77 -16.87 -31.19
C GLN A 149 49.31 -17.36 -29.82
N HIS A 150 50.12 -17.16 -28.78
CA HIS A 150 49.75 -17.49 -27.40
C HIS A 150 48.54 -16.69 -26.90
N LEU A 151 48.42 -15.42 -27.25
CA LEU A 151 47.22 -14.62 -26.96
C LEU A 151 45.97 -15.21 -27.60
N ARG A 152 46.06 -15.66 -28.85
CA ARG A 152 44.93 -16.26 -29.58
C ARG A 152 44.53 -17.62 -29.00
N ASP A 153 45.51 -18.47 -28.73
CA ASP A 153 45.27 -19.89 -28.46
C ASP A 153 45.11 -20.19 -26.96
N VAL A 154 45.72 -19.38 -26.09
CA VAL A 154 45.76 -19.61 -24.63
C VAL A 154 44.99 -18.55 -23.86
N VAL A 155 45.10 -17.26 -24.22
CA VAL A 155 44.50 -16.16 -23.43
C VAL A 155 43.07 -15.81 -23.86
N ALA A 156 42.82 -15.73 -25.17
CA ALA A 156 41.51 -15.32 -25.68
C ALA A 156 40.36 -16.27 -25.28
N PRO A 157 40.49 -17.61 -25.36
CA PRO A 157 39.39 -18.50 -25.00
C PRO A 157 38.88 -18.35 -23.54
N PRO A 158 39.73 -18.38 -22.50
CA PRO A 158 39.24 -18.17 -21.14
C PRO A 158 38.74 -16.73 -20.92
N SER A 159 39.32 -15.72 -21.57
CA SER A 159 38.85 -14.34 -21.44
C SER A 159 37.46 -14.11 -22.03
N ILE A 160 37.18 -14.73 -23.18
CA ILE A 160 35.85 -14.76 -23.79
C ILE A 160 34.88 -15.52 -22.87
N LYS A 161 35.31 -16.67 -22.31
CA LYS A 161 34.50 -17.45 -21.36
C LYS A 161 34.07 -16.62 -20.16
N VAL A 162 34.98 -15.85 -19.55
CA VAL A 162 34.62 -14.93 -18.44
C VAL A 162 33.55 -13.94 -18.88
N GLY A 163 33.75 -13.27 -20.03
CA GLY A 163 32.77 -12.33 -20.56
C GLY A 163 31.39 -12.95 -20.77
N MET A 164 31.33 -14.16 -21.35
CA MET A 164 30.08 -14.91 -21.53
C MET A 164 29.41 -15.27 -20.21
N MET A 165 30.17 -15.77 -19.23
CA MET A 165 29.62 -16.12 -17.91
C MET A 165 29.11 -14.89 -17.16
N MET A 166 29.79 -13.74 -17.25
CA MET A 166 29.31 -12.47 -16.70
C MET A 166 28.03 -12.00 -17.41
N THR A 167 27.95 -12.14 -18.72
CA THR A 167 26.72 -11.84 -19.48
C THR A 167 25.57 -12.76 -19.07
N GLU A 168 25.80 -14.07 -18.97
CA GLU A 168 24.79 -15.04 -18.51
C GLU A 168 24.29 -14.68 -17.09
N LEU A 169 25.22 -14.33 -16.18
CA LEU A 169 24.89 -13.84 -14.85
C LEU A 169 24.02 -12.58 -14.89
N THR A 170 24.38 -11.57 -15.69
CA THR A 170 23.54 -10.36 -15.82
C THR A 170 22.16 -10.65 -16.38
N GLN A 171 22.04 -11.53 -17.37
CA GLN A 171 20.75 -11.92 -17.94
C GLN A 171 19.90 -12.68 -16.93
N SER A 172 20.52 -13.50 -16.08
CA SER A 172 19.81 -14.18 -14.98
C SER A 172 19.28 -13.20 -13.95
N GLN A 173 20.11 -12.24 -13.53
CA GLN A 173 19.69 -11.19 -12.60
C GLN A 173 18.61 -10.27 -13.21
N GLU A 174 18.67 -9.97 -14.51
CA GLU A 174 17.60 -9.22 -15.20
C GLU A 174 16.26 -9.98 -15.20
N ARG A 175 16.30 -11.30 -15.48
CA ARG A 175 15.08 -12.13 -15.41
C ARG A 175 14.52 -12.18 -13.99
N ARG A 176 15.37 -12.30 -12.98
CA ARG A 176 14.97 -12.30 -11.57
C ARG A 176 14.37 -10.96 -11.15
N ALA A 177 15.01 -9.84 -11.50
CA ALA A 177 14.49 -8.50 -11.27
C ALA A 177 13.10 -8.32 -11.91
N GLN A 178 12.90 -8.83 -13.13
CA GLN A 178 11.59 -8.79 -13.77
C GLN A 178 10.55 -9.63 -13.01
N GLN A 179 10.89 -10.85 -12.60
CA GLN A 179 9.99 -11.71 -11.81
C GLN A 179 9.60 -11.07 -10.47
N VAL A 180 10.54 -10.43 -9.78
CA VAL A 180 10.28 -9.70 -8.54
C VAL A 180 9.40 -8.47 -8.81
N SER A 181 9.64 -7.73 -9.90
CA SER A 181 8.78 -6.62 -10.31
C SER A 181 7.35 -7.06 -10.63
N ASP A 182 7.18 -8.18 -11.33
CA ASP A 182 5.87 -8.77 -11.63
C ASP A 182 5.17 -9.21 -10.34
N ALA A 183 5.90 -9.82 -9.40
CA ALA A 183 5.37 -10.19 -8.08
C ALA A 183 4.95 -8.97 -7.25
N ASN A 184 5.72 -7.89 -7.28
CA ASN A 184 5.38 -6.61 -6.62
C ASN A 184 4.12 -6.00 -7.24
N THR A 185 3.97 -6.09 -8.56
CA THR A 185 2.76 -5.64 -9.27
C THR A 185 1.54 -6.45 -8.82
N ALA A 186 1.65 -7.79 -8.79
CA ALA A 186 0.56 -8.65 -8.32
C ALA A 186 0.20 -8.38 -6.85
N LEU A 187 1.20 -8.15 -6.00
CA LEU A 187 1.01 -7.76 -4.59
C LEU A 187 0.23 -6.45 -4.49
N TYR A 188 0.61 -5.43 -5.28
CA TYR A 188 -0.10 -4.15 -5.34
C TYR A 188 -1.56 -4.33 -5.79
N GLU A 189 -1.80 -5.08 -6.87
CA GLU A 189 -3.15 -5.27 -7.40
C GLU A 189 -4.08 -5.99 -6.42
N ASN A 190 -3.58 -7.06 -5.77
CA ASN A 190 -4.33 -7.77 -4.75
C ASN A 190 -4.68 -6.85 -3.57
N SER A 191 -3.69 -6.07 -3.12
CA SER A 191 -3.85 -5.13 -2.02
C SER A 191 -4.85 -4.01 -2.33
N ARG A 192 -4.77 -3.46 -3.54
CA ARG A 192 -5.73 -2.49 -4.09
C ARG A 192 -7.15 -3.07 -4.10
N ASN A 193 -7.32 -4.30 -4.57
CA ASN A 193 -8.63 -4.95 -4.65
C ASN A 193 -9.23 -5.18 -3.25
N VAL A 194 -8.42 -5.62 -2.28
CA VAL A 194 -8.84 -5.75 -0.87
C VAL A 194 -9.23 -4.39 -0.30
N MET A 195 -8.44 -3.34 -0.54
CA MET A 195 -8.74 -1.99 -0.09
C MET A 195 -10.06 -1.47 -0.68
N LEU A 196 -10.30 -1.66 -1.98
CA LEU A 196 -11.55 -1.30 -2.63
C LEU A 196 -12.75 -2.04 -2.01
N ALA A 197 -12.61 -3.34 -1.76
CA ALA A 197 -13.65 -4.13 -1.10
C ALA A 197 -13.96 -3.59 0.30
N LEU A 198 -12.94 -3.28 1.11
CA LEU A 198 -13.12 -2.71 2.45
C LEU A 198 -13.75 -1.32 2.42
N ILE A 199 -13.40 -0.48 1.43
CA ILE A 199 -14.04 0.82 1.22
C ILE A 199 -15.53 0.66 0.92
N VAL A 200 -15.89 -0.23 -0.02
CA VAL A 200 -17.29 -0.51 -0.36
C VAL A 200 -18.07 -0.99 0.87
N VAL A 201 -17.51 -1.92 1.64
CA VAL A 201 -18.13 -2.38 2.89
C VAL A 201 -18.29 -1.23 3.88
N GLY A 202 -17.27 -0.40 4.06
CA GLY A 202 -17.33 0.77 4.95
C GLY A 202 -18.41 1.77 4.55
N VAL A 203 -18.56 2.04 3.25
CA VAL A 203 -19.62 2.90 2.71
C VAL A 203 -20.99 2.29 2.98
N VAL A 204 -21.19 1.00 2.70
CA VAL A 204 -22.46 0.30 2.95
C VAL A 204 -22.84 0.36 4.43
N VAL A 205 -21.88 0.15 5.33
CA VAL A 205 -22.10 0.26 6.79
C VAL A 205 -22.46 1.68 7.19
N GLY A 206 -21.72 2.69 6.70
CA GLY A 206 -21.99 4.09 7.00
C GLY A 206 -23.36 4.56 6.52
N VAL A 207 -23.72 4.23 5.27
CA VAL A 207 -25.05 4.53 4.70
C VAL A 207 -26.14 3.78 5.46
N GLY A 208 -25.93 2.50 5.76
CA GLY A 208 -26.88 1.68 6.52
C GLY A 208 -27.17 2.26 7.90
N LEU A 209 -26.13 2.62 8.66
CA LEU A 209 -26.27 3.29 9.96
C LEU A 209 -26.99 4.64 9.84
N GLY A 210 -26.61 5.44 8.83
CA GLY A 210 -27.25 6.73 8.56
C GLY A 210 -28.75 6.61 8.29
N VAL A 211 -29.16 5.67 7.43
CA VAL A 211 -30.57 5.41 7.12
C VAL A 211 -31.34 4.93 8.35
N VAL A 212 -30.76 3.99 9.12
CA VAL A 212 -31.39 3.43 10.32
C VAL A 212 -31.58 4.50 11.39
N ILE A 213 -30.55 5.30 11.68
CA ILE A 213 -30.63 6.37 12.68
C ILE A 213 -31.60 7.44 12.22
N SER A 214 -31.47 7.91 10.97
CA SER A 214 -32.36 8.92 10.40
C SER A 214 -33.82 8.50 10.53
N ARG A 215 -34.19 7.27 10.13
CA ARG A 215 -35.56 6.77 10.28
C ARG A 215 -36.00 6.64 11.74
N SER A 216 -35.09 6.25 12.64
CA SER A 216 -35.42 6.09 14.06
C SER A 216 -35.65 7.41 14.80
N VAL A 217 -35.14 8.53 14.28
CA VAL A 217 -35.26 9.86 14.90
C VAL A 217 -36.31 10.71 14.18
N THR A 218 -36.24 10.78 12.84
CA THR A 218 -37.12 11.67 12.05
C THR A 218 -38.58 11.25 12.07
N ARG A 219 -38.88 9.93 12.06
CA ARG A 219 -40.28 9.46 12.08
C ARG A 219 -41.00 9.81 13.39
N PRO A 220 -40.48 9.49 14.60
CA PRO A 220 -41.15 9.89 15.85
C PRO A 220 -41.25 11.40 16.03
N LEU A 221 -40.25 12.16 15.56
CA LEU A 221 -40.31 13.62 15.59
C LEU A 221 -41.40 14.17 14.67
N ALA A 222 -41.58 13.61 13.47
CA ALA A 222 -42.67 14.01 12.59
C ALA A 222 -44.05 13.76 13.23
N VAL A 223 -44.22 12.63 13.93
CA VAL A 223 -45.46 12.34 14.69
C VAL A 223 -45.68 13.37 15.81
N ALA A 224 -44.62 13.75 16.53
CA ALA A 224 -44.70 14.76 17.57
C ALA A 224 -45.12 16.13 17.02
N VAL A 225 -44.54 16.54 15.88
CA VAL A 225 -44.87 17.81 15.21
C VAL A 225 -46.32 17.81 14.72
N ASP A 226 -46.76 16.76 14.01
CA ASP A 226 -48.15 16.63 13.54
C ASP A 226 -49.15 16.70 14.70
N SER A 227 -48.86 16.00 15.81
CA SER A 227 -49.74 16.00 16.98
C SER A 227 -49.81 17.38 17.65
N ALA A 228 -48.68 18.09 17.75
CA ALA A 228 -48.65 19.44 18.30
C ALA A 228 -49.45 20.43 17.43
N GLU A 229 -49.38 20.31 16.09
CA GLU A 229 -50.20 21.10 15.17
C GLU A 229 -51.70 20.80 15.30
N ARG A 230 -52.08 19.55 15.55
CA ARG A 230 -53.48 19.18 15.75
C ARG A 230 -54.02 19.72 17.06
N ILE A 231 -53.24 19.61 18.14
CA ILE A 231 -53.57 20.19 19.44
C ILE A 231 -53.74 21.72 19.33
N SER A 232 -52.85 22.41 18.61
CA SER A 232 -52.94 23.87 18.45
C SER A 232 -54.17 24.32 17.65
N LYS A 233 -54.69 23.45 16.78
CA LYS A 233 -55.96 23.65 16.04
C LYS A 233 -57.20 23.20 16.84
N GLY A 234 -57.03 22.72 18.07
CA GLY A 234 -58.12 22.24 18.93
C GLY A 234 -58.61 20.82 18.64
N ASP A 235 -57.94 20.07 17.76
CA ASP A 235 -58.23 18.66 17.54
C ASP A 235 -57.53 17.80 18.61
N LEU A 236 -58.31 17.40 19.61
CA LEU A 236 -57.84 16.56 20.73
C LEU A 236 -58.29 15.11 20.61
N MET A 237 -58.93 14.69 19.51
CA MET A 237 -59.64 13.41 19.45
C MET A 237 -58.73 12.18 19.34
N GLN A 238 -57.48 12.33 18.87
CA GLN A 238 -56.59 11.19 18.70
C GLN A 238 -55.52 11.11 19.79
N PRO A 239 -55.38 9.96 20.47
CA PRO A 239 -54.30 9.72 21.41
C PRO A 239 -52.97 9.47 20.70
N LEU A 240 -51.87 9.96 21.27
CA LEU A 240 -50.52 9.62 20.81
C LEU A 240 -50.05 8.30 21.43
N GLN A 241 -49.57 7.37 20.60
CA GLN A 241 -48.89 6.18 21.08
C GLN A 241 -47.37 6.39 21.11
N ALA A 242 -46.81 6.52 22.31
CA ALA A 242 -45.38 6.59 22.50
C ALA A 242 -44.77 5.18 22.62
N GLN A 243 -43.93 4.79 21.66
CA GLN A 243 -43.18 3.53 21.70
C GLN A 243 -41.69 3.80 21.96
N GLY A 244 -41.08 3.02 22.86
CA GLY A 244 -39.65 3.11 23.17
C GLY A 244 -39.32 3.82 24.48
N LYS A 245 -38.01 3.95 24.73
CA LYS A 245 -37.44 4.52 25.97
C LYS A 245 -36.51 5.72 25.71
N ASP A 246 -36.39 6.14 24.47
CA ASP A 246 -35.56 7.26 24.05
C ASP A 246 -36.22 8.62 24.29
N GLU A 247 -35.46 9.68 23.98
CA GLU A 247 -35.89 11.07 24.10
C GLU A 247 -37.12 11.39 23.25
N THR A 248 -37.30 10.76 22.07
CA THR A 248 -38.51 10.95 21.25
C THR A 248 -39.74 10.31 21.89
N ALA A 249 -39.61 9.15 22.53
CA ALA A 249 -40.68 8.51 23.28
C ALA A 249 -41.06 9.31 24.53
N VAL A 250 -40.07 9.93 25.20
CA VAL A 250 -40.33 10.86 26.30
C VAL A 250 -41.11 12.09 25.81
N LEU A 251 -40.72 12.68 24.68
CA LEU A 251 -41.44 13.80 24.07
C LEU A 251 -42.90 13.44 23.72
N LEU A 252 -43.13 12.29 23.08
CA LEU A 252 -44.47 11.83 22.72
C LEU A 252 -45.35 11.58 23.96
N ARG A 253 -44.78 11.02 25.04
CA ARG A 253 -45.50 10.86 26.33
C ARG A 253 -45.88 12.21 26.95
N ALA A 254 -44.98 13.20 26.88
CA ALA A 254 -45.26 14.55 27.40
C ALA A 254 -46.39 15.24 26.60
N LEU A 255 -46.36 15.13 25.26
CA LEU A 255 -47.43 15.64 24.40
C LEU A 255 -48.78 14.96 24.67
N GLU A 256 -48.79 13.64 24.90
CA GLU A 256 -50.02 12.92 25.26
C GLU A 256 -50.59 13.38 26.60
N SER A 257 -49.72 13.59 27.60
CA SER A 257 -50.14 14.14 28.89
C SER A 257 -50.75 15.54 28.75
N MET A 258 -50.15 16.40 27.91
CA MET A 258 -50.67 17.74 27.63
C MET A 258 -52.03 17.68 26.92
N ARG A 259 -52.18 16.81 25.92
CA ARG A 259 -53.47 16.56 25.24
C ARG A 259 -54.53 16.12 26.24
N GLY A 260 -54.21 15.16 27.10
CA GLY A 260 -55.14 14.65 28.12
C GLY A 260 -55.65 15.74 29.07
N GLN A 261 -54.74 16.61 29.55
CA GLN A 261 -55.12 17.75 30.39
C GLN A 261 -56.02 18.75 29.65
N LEU A 262 -55.74 19.04 28.37
CA LEU A 262 -56.59 19.92 27.56
C LEU A 262 -57.98 19.32 27.34
N VAL A 263 -58.09 18.01 27.09
CA VAL A 263 -59.39 17.32 26.98
C VAL A 263 -60.20 17.48 28.26
N GLU A 264 -59.56 17.30 29.42
CA GLU A 264 -60.22 17.43 30.72
C GLU A 264 -60.68 18.88 30.98
N VAL A 265 -59.85 19.88 30.66
CA VAL A 265 -60.20 21.31 30.82
C VAL A 265 -61.37 21.69 29.92
N VAL A 266 -61.33 21.32 28.63
CA VAL A 266 -62.42 21.59 27.69
C VAL A 266 -63.71 20.86 28.11
N GLY A 267 -63.58 19.62 28.61
CA GLY A 267 -64.70 18.85 29.16
C GLY A 267 -65.36 19.56 30.35
N ARG A 268 -64.56 20.04 31.31
CA ARG A 268 -65.04 20.82 32.46
C ARG A 268 -65.72 22.13 32.05
N ILE A 269 -65.16 22.86 31.09
CA ILE A 269 -65.78 24.09 30.55
C ILE A 269 -67.15 23.78 29.94
N ARG A 270 -67.23 22.73 29.10
CA ARG A 270 -68.50 22.34 28.46
C ARG A 270 -69.57 21.95 29.48
N GLN A 271 -69.20 21.19 30.51
CA GLN A 271 -70.12 20.81 31.59
C GLN A 271 -70.57 22.02 32.41
N GLY A 272 -69.66 22.97 32.67
CA GLY A 272 -69.99 24.25 33.29
C GLY A 272 -70.95 25.09 32.46
N SER A 273 -70.70 25.23 31.15
CA SER A 273 -71.60 25.94 30.23
C SER A 273 -72.99 25.30 30.13
N GLN A 274 -73.08 23.96 30.14
CA GLN A 274 -74.36 23.25 30.19
C GLN A 274 -75.11 23.55 31.49
N SER A 275 -74.41 23.56 32.63
CA SER A 275 -75.00 23.88 33.93
C SER A 275 -75.52 25.32 33.98
N VAL A 276 -74.76 26.29 33.46
CA VAL A 276 -75.18 27.70 33.34
C VAL A 276 -76.36 27.84 32.38
N SER A 277 -76.36 27.13 31.26
CA SER A 277 -77.47 27.14 30.29
C SER A 277 -78.76 26.58 30.89
N LEU A 278 -78.67 25.49 31.66
CA LEU A 278 -79.81 24.89 32.36
C LEU A 278 -80.35 25.87 33.41
N ALA A 279 -79.50 26.42 34.26
CA ALA A 279 -79.90 27.43 35.26
C ALA A 279 -80.52 28.67 34.62
N SER A 280 -79.99 29.12 33.48
CA SER A 280 -80.52 30.27 32.73
C SER A 280 -81.89 29.96 32.12
N ALA A 281 -82.12 28.73 31.65
CA ALA A 281 -83.43 28.27 31.18
C ALA A 281 -84.44 28.20 32.32
N GLU A 282 -84.04 27.70 33.50
CA GLU A 282 -84.87 27.68 34.70
C GLU A 282 -85.25 29.09 35.17
N ILE A 283 -84.30 30.04 35.16
CA ILE A 283 -84.57 31.46 35.48
C ILE A 283 -85.52 32.10 34.46
N ALA A 284 -85.29 31.88 33.16
CA ALA A 284 -86.15 32.42 32.11
C ALA A 284 -87.57 31.87 32.20
N GLN A 285 -87.72 30.59 32.56
CA GLN A 285 -89.00 29.94 32.75
C GLN A 285 -89.70 30.36 34.06
N GLY A 286 -88.93 30.76 35.08
CA GLY A 286 -89.44 31.34 36.33
C GLY A 286 -89.82 32.83 36.25
N ASN A 287 -89.43 33.54 35.19
CA ASN A 287 -89.72 34.96 34.94
C ASN A 287 -90.82 35.20 33.88
N GLN A 288 -91.47 34.14 33.38
CA GLN A 288 -92.70 34.22 32.58
C GLN A 288 -93.93 34.15 33.47
#